data_AF-A0AAA9SCF5-F1
#
_entry.id   AF-A0AAA9SCF5-F1
#
_cell.length_a   1.000
_cell.length_b   1.000
_cell.length_c   1.000
_cell.angle_alpha   90.00
_cell.angle_beta   90.00
_cell.angle_gamma   90.00
#
_symmetry.space_group_name_H-M   'P 1'
#
loop_
_entity.id
_entity.type
_entity.pdbx_description
1 polymer ?
#
loop_
_entity_poly.entity_id
_entity_poly.type
_entity_poly.pdbx_seq_one_letter_code
_entity_poly.pdbx_strand_id
1 'polypeptide(L)'
;MASSSCLWLLALAFLLGSCASLALGHLDPPAPLPLVIWHGMGDSCCNPLSMGAIKKMVEKKIPGIHVLSLEIGKTLREDVENSFFLNVNSQVTTVCQILAKDPKLQQGYNAMGFSQGGQFLRAVAQRCPSPPMVNLISVGGQHQGVFGLPRCPGESSHICDFIRKTLNAGAYNKAIQERLVQAEYWHDPIREDIYRNHSIFLADINQERGVNESYKKNLMALKKFVMVKFLNDTIVDPVDSEWFGFYRSGQAKETIPLQESTLYTQKTVMDHRPSPWCPERRPISLDTQWTKTLPPKASSKERNSHQKHVFNIQGKKWE
;
A
#
# COMPACT_ATOMS: atom_id res chain seq x y z
N MET A 1 81.44 25.58 -36.84
CA MET A 1 81.33 24.36 -36.02
C MET A 1 81.33 24.75 -34.56
N ALA A 2 80.17 24.70 -33.91
CA ALA A 2 79.96 24.72 -32.45
C ALA A 2 78.54 24.14 -32.26
N SER A 3 78.40 22.85 -31.98
CA SER A 3 78.55 22.17 -30.68
C SER A 3 77.20 22.08 -29.95
N SER A 4 76.56 20.92 -30.14
CA SER A 4 75.32 20.44 -29.53
C SER A 4 75.43 20.30 -28.01
N SER A 5 74.97 21.26 -27.22
CA SER A 5 74.89 21.04 -25.75
C SER A 5 73.81 21.84 -25.00
N CYS A 6 72.80 22.41 -25.67
CA CYS A 6 71.76 23.19 -24.97
C CYS A 6 70.31 22.82 -25.36
N LEU A 7 70.07 21.55 -25.70
CA LEU A 7 68.74 21.01 -26.01
C LEU A 7 68.22 20.02 -24.96
N TRP A 8 68.97 19.77 -23.88
CA TRP A 8 68.65 18.75 -22.88
C TRP A 8 68.07 19.27 -21.56
N LEU A 9 67.75 20.57 -21.45
CA LEU A 9 67.16 21.15 -20.23
C LEU A 9 65.69 21.57 -20.37
N LEU A 10 65.08 21.44 -21.55
CA LEU A 10 63.65 21.72 -21.75
C LEU A 10 62.77 20.45 -21.83
N ALA A 11 63.37 19.27 -21.84
CA ALA A 11 62.64 18.00 -21.92
C ALA A 11 62.18 17.43 -20.56
N LEU A 12 62.64 17.98 -19.42
CA LEU A 12 62.29 17.47 -18.09
C LEU A 12 61.15 18.20 -17.38
N ALA A 13 60.62 19.28 -17.96
CA ALA A 13 59.48 20.02 -17.38
C ALA A 13 58.11 19.56 -17.92
N PHE A 14 58.08 18.69 -18.95
CA PHE A 14 56.83 18.23 -19.59
C PHE A 14 56.40 16.82 -19.18
N LEU A 15 57.10 16.16 -18.25
CA LEU A 15 56.79 14.78 -17.80
C LEU A 15 56.20 14.68 -16.39
N LEU A 16 55.83 15.80 -15.75
CA LEU A 16 55.05 15.81 -14.50
C LEU A 16 53.58 16.23 -14.71
N GLY A 17 53.15 16.42 -15.95
CA GLY A 17 51.74 16.60 -16.33
C GLY A 17 51.07 15.29 -16.71
N SER A 18 51.37 14.17 -16.02
CA SER A 18 50.56 12.96 -16.18
C SER A 18 49.20 13.23 -15.57
N CYS A 19 48.21 13.25 -16.45
CA CYS A 19 46.79 13.36 -16.18
C CYS A 19 46.38 12.54 -14.95
N ALA A 20 46.30 13.19 -13.79
CA ALA A 20 45.27 12.86 -12.82
C ALA A 20 43.94 13.35 -13.40
N SER A 21 43.47 12.66 -14.45
CA SER A 21 42.06 12.65 -14.77
C SER A 21 41.42 12.02 -13.54
N LEU A 22 41.01 12.85 -12.59
CA LEU A 22 39.94 12.49 -11.67
C LEU A 22 38.84 11.97 -12.57
N ALA A 23 38.69 10.65 -12.60
CA ALA A 23 37.43 10.04 -12.94
C ALA A 23 36.46 10.62 -11.92
N LEU A 24 35.83 11.74 -12.29
CA LEU A 24 34.52 12.10 -11.78
C LEU A 24 33.69 10.88 -12.10
N GLY A 25 33.64 9.95 -11.14
CA GLY A 25 32.71 8.84 -11.20
C GLY A 25 31.38 9.49 -11.53
N HIS A 26 30.85 9.16 -12.69
CA HIS A 26 29.45 9.39 -12.98
C HIS A 26 28.75 8.65 -11.83
N LEU A 27 28.41 9.40 -10.77
CA LEU A 27 27.50 8.93 -9.75
C LEU A 27 26.21 8.78 -10.52
N ASP A 28 25.96 7.57 -11.01
CA ASP A 28 24.67 7.21 -11.57
C ASP A 28 23.62 7.76 -10.58
N PRO A 29 22.63 8.53 -11.07
CA PRO A 29 21.61 9.05 -10.20
C PRO A 29 21.04 7.90 -9.37
N PRO A 30 20.82 8.09 -8.06
CA PRO A 30 20.45 7.01 -7.17
C PRO A 30 19.26 6.25 -7.76
N ALA A 31 19.43 4.94 -7.91
CA ALA A 31 18.44 4.09 -8.56
C ALA A 31 17.05 4.30 -7.94
N PRO A 32 15.98 4.34 -8.75
CA PRO A 32 14.64 4.55 -8.23
C PRO A 32 14.29 3.46 -7.21
N LEU A 33 13.73 3.89 -6.07
CA LEU A 33 13.28 2.97 -5.02
C LEU A 33 12.33 1.92 -5.63
N PRO A 34 12.54 0.62 -5.37
CA PRO A 34 11.64 -0.42 -5.81
C PRO A 34 10.19 -0.21 -5.36
N LEU A 35 9.25 -0.79 -6.10
CA LEU A 35 7.83 -0.80 -5.76
C LEU A 35 7.35 -2.23 -5.52
N VAL A 36 6.79 -2.49 -4.35
CA VAL A 36 6.05 -3.72 -4.03
C VAL A 36 4.56 -3.46 -4.21
N ILE A 37 3.88 -4.32 -4.95
CA ILE A 37 2.43 -4.25 -5.18
C ILE A 37 1.75 -5.44 -4.51
N TRP A 38 0.64 -5.18 -3.81
CA TRP A 38 -0.26 -6.23 -3.32
C TRP A 38 -1.66 -5.99 -3.88
N HIS A 39 -2.16 -6.95 -4.67
CA HIS A 39 -3.48 -6.90 -5.30
C HIS A 39 -4.63 -7.05 -4.29
N GLY A 40 -5.85 -6.80 -4.78
CA GLY A 40 -7.08 -6.94 -4.01
C GLY A 40 -7.73 -8.32 -4.12
N MET A 41 -8.89 -8.46 -3.49
CA MET A 41 -9.74 -9.65 -3.52
C MET A 41 -10.11 -10.05 -4.96
N GLY A 42 -9.97 -11.33 -5.31
CA GLY A 42 -10.38 -11.87 -6.61
C GLY A 42 -9.49 -11.48 -7.81
N ASP A 43 -8.37 -10.80 -7.56
CA ASP A 43 -7.36 -10.49 -8.57
C ASP A 43 -6.09 -11.34 -8.36
N SER A 44 -5.08 -11.14 -9.20
CA SER A 44 -3.76 -11.79 -9.10
C SER A 44 -2.62 -10.80 -9.33
N CYS A 45 -1.40 -11.22 -9.03
CA CYS A 45 -0.17 -10.46 -9.23
C CYS A 45 -0.03 -9.87 -10.64
N CYS A 46 -0.56 -10.56 -11.65
CA CYS A 46 0.00 -10.49 -12.99
C CYS A 46 -1.05 -10.36 -14.10
N ASN A 47 -2.33 -10.14 -13.76
CA ASN A 47 -3.39 -9.92 -14.73
C ASN A 47 -3.09 -8.69 -15.61
N PRO A 48 -2.98 -8.82 -16.95
CA PRO A 48 -2.63 -7.71 -17.84
C PRO A 48 -3.58 -6.51 -17.81
N LEU A 49 -4.85 -6.73 -17.42
CA LEU A 49 -5.87 -5.68 -17.35
C LEU A 49 -5.93 -4.96 -15.99
N SER A 50 -5.27 -5.52 -14.96
CA SER A 50 -5.24 -4.97 -13.60
C SER A 50 -3.80 -4.71 -13.15
N MET A 51 -3.22 -5.53 -12.28
CA MET A 51 -1.87 -5.31 -11.73
C MET A 51 -0.78 -5.27 -12.80
N GLY A 52 -0.92 -6.04 -13.88
CA GLY A 52 -0.02 -5.97 -15.03
C GLY A 52 -0.05 -4.61 -15.74
N ALA A 53 -1.23 -3.97 -15.83
CA ALA A 53 -1.36 -2.61 -16.36
C ALA A 53 -0.72 -1.57 -15.44
N ILE A 54 -0.91 -1.71 -14.12
CA ILE A 54 -0.28 -0.83 -13.11
C ILE A 54 1.24 -0.94 -13.19
N LYS A 55 1.79 -2.16 -13.18
CA LYS A 55 3.24 -2.41 -13.30
C LYS A 55 3.82 -1.75 -14.55
N LYS A 56 3.21 -1.98 -15.72
CA LYS A 56 3.64 -1.35 -16.99
C LYS A 56 3.57 0.17 -16.94
N MET A 57 2.53 0.73 -16.33
CA MET A 57 2.37 2.19 -16.23
C MET A 57 3.47 2.81 -15.37
N VAL A 58 3.81 2.18 -14.24
CA VAL A 58 4.88 2.62 -13.34
C VAL A 58 6.24 2.53 -14.05
N GLU A 59 6.56 1.39 -14.66
CA GLU A 59 7.83 1.18 -15.39
C GLU A 59 8.00 2.18 -16.54
N LYS A 60 6.91 2.56 -17.22
CA LYS A 60 6.94 3.58 -18.28
C LYS A 60 7.24 4.97 -17.76
N LYS A 61 6.77 5.32 -16.56
CA LYS A 61 6.92 6.66 -15.97
C LYS A 61 8.18 6.81 -15.14
N ILE A 62 8.75 5.71 -14.66
CA ILE A 62 9.97 5.68 -13.85
C ILE A 62 10.92 4.64 -14.47
N PRO A 63 11.71 5.02 -15.49
CA PRO A 63 12.64 4.10 -16.13
C PRO A 63 13.62 3.50 -15.12
N GLY A 64 13.85 2.19 -15.21
CA GLY A 64 14.79 1.47 -14.35
C GLY A 64 14.25 1.03 -12.98
N ILE A 65 12.99 1.31 -12.65
CA ILE A 65 12.38 0.85 -11.40
C ILE A 65 12.18 -0.67 -11.35
N HIS A 66 12.53 -1.29 -10.22
CA HIS A 66 12.18 -2.68 -9.92
C HIS A 66 10.75 -2.73 -9.35
N VAL A 67 9.84 -3.44 -10.02
CA VAL A 67 8.47 -3.64 -9.54
C VAL A 67 8.23 -5.11 -9.23
N LEU A 68 7.99 -5.40 -7.95
CA LEU A 68 7.61 -6.72 -7.46
C LEU A 68 6.09 -6.73 -7.19
N SER A 69 5.33 -7.38 -8.07
CA SER A 69 3.91 -7.65 -7.80
C SER A 69 3.81 -9.00 -7.08
N LEU A 70 3.32 -8.99 -5.84
CA LEU A 70 3.28 -10.17 -4.97
C LEU A 70 2.29 -11.21 -5.52
N GLU A 71 2.72 -12.46 -5.56
CA GLU A 71 1.92 -13.65 -5.85
C GLU A 71 1.91 -14.53 -4.60
N ILE A 72 0.72 -14.84 -4.08
CA ILE A 72 0.51 -15.66 -2.89
C ILE A 72 0.03 -17.04 -3.34
N GLY A 73 0.97 -17.92 -3.65
CA GLY A 73 0.69 -19.26 -4.16
C GLY A 73 1.78 -19.70 -5.14
N LYS A 74 1.58 -20.82 -5.80
CA LYS A 74 2.46 -21.30 -6.88
C LYS A 74 1.92 -21.00 -8.28
N THR A 75 0.65 -20.61 -8.37
CA THR A 75 -0.02 -20.32 -9.64
C THR A 75 -0.99 -19.14 -9.48
N LEU A 76 -1.31 -18.46 -10.59
CA LEU A 76 -2.32 -17.39 -10.60
C LEU A 76 -3.69 -17.82 -10.08
N ARG A 77 -4.05 -19.10 -10.24
CA ARG A 77 -5.31 -19.63 -9.71
C ARG A 77 -5.26 -19.70 -8.19
N GLU A 78 -4.18 -20.25 -7.64
CA GLU A 78 -3.97 -20.29 -6.19
C GLU A 78 -3.90 -18.86 -5.63
N ASP A 79 -3.27 -17.91 -6.32
CA ASP A 79 -3.19 -16.50 -5.93
C ASP A 79 -4.59 -15.86 -5.76
N VAL A 80 -5.46 -16.08 -6.76
CA VAL A 80 -6.86 -15.62 -6.71
C VAL A 80 -7.62 -16.31 -5.57
N GLU A 81 -7.53 -17.64 -5.44
CA GLU A 81 -8.24 -18.40 -4.40
C GLU A 81 -7.75 -18.01 -2.98
N ASN A 82 -6.44 -17.84 -2.80
CA ASN A 82 -5.83 -17.44 -1.52
C ASN A 82 -6.25 -16.02 -1.09
N SER A 83 -6.63 -15.15 -2.03
CA SER A 83 -7.22 -13.84 -1.69
C SER A 83 -8.56 -13.94 -0.95
N PHE A 84 -9.21 -15.11 -0.97
CA PHE A 84 -10.43 -15.41 -0.22
C PHE A 84 -10.20 -16.36 0.96
N PHE A 85 -9.37 -17.38 0.79
CA PHE A 85 -9.41 -18.56 1.67
C PHE A 85 -8.13 -18.84 2.46
N LEU A 86 -7.05 -18.10 2.23
CA LEU A 86 -5.80 -18.29 2.97
C LEU A 86 -5.70 -17.30 4.13
N ASN A 87 -5.41 -17.80 5.32
CA ASN A 87 -5.27 -16.99 6.52
C ASN A 87 -4.35 -15.77 6.31
N VAL A 88 -4.84 -14.55 6.60
CA VAL A 88 -4.10 -13.31 6.28
C VAL A 88 -2.80 -13.21 7.09
N ASN A 89 -2.77 -13.68 8.34
CA ASN A 89 -1.54 -13.70 9.11
C ASN A 89 -0.47 -14.58 8.44
N SER A 90 -0.85 -15.74 7.90
CA SER A 90 0.05 -16.58 7.10
C SER A 90 0.51 -15.89 5.82
N GLN A 91 -0.40 -15.21 5.10
CA GLN A 91 -0.02 -14.42 3.92
C GLN A 91 1.02 -13.37 4.25
N VAL A 92 0.82 -12.60 5.32
CA VAL A 92 1.77 -11.56 5.77
C VAL A 92 3.13 -12.18 6.11
N THR A 93 3.17 -13.31 6.81
CA THR A 93 4.44 -14.01 7.08
C THR A 93 5.14 -14.44 5.79
N THR A 94 4.43 -15.02 4.84
CA THR A 94 4.97 -15.41 3.53
C THR A 94 5.52 -14.19 2.79
N VAL A 95 4.79 -13.08 2.77
CA VAL A 95 5.26 -11.83 2.13
C VAL A 95 6.51 -11.31 2.81
N CYS A 96 6.56 -11.23 4.15
CA CYS A 96 7.77 -10.82 4.87
C CYS A 96 9.00 -11.68 4.46
N GLN A 97 8.82 -12.99 4.27
CA GLN A 97 9.89 -13.88 3.80
C GLN A 97 10.31 -13.63 2.36
N ILE A 98 9.35 -13.34 1.46
CA ILE A 98 9.63 -12.97 0.06
C ILE A 98 10.46 -11.68 0.05
N LEU A 99 10.02 -10.66 0.79
CA LEU A 99 10.67 -9.35 0.82
C LEU A 99 12.09 -9.43 1.41
N ALA A 100 12.29 -10.22 2.47
CA ALA A 100 13.60 -10.42 3.07
C ALA A 100 14.61 -11.09 2.12
N LYS A 101 14.15 -11.91 1.18
CA LYS A 101 15.00 -12.64 0.23
C LYS A 101 15.32 -11.87 -1.04
N ASP A 102 14.61 -10.79 -1.36
CA ASP A 102 14.88 -9.98 -2.55
C ASP A 102 16.01 -8.95 -2.25
N PRO A 103 17.21 -9.11 -2.84
CA PRO A 103 18.34 -8.22 -2.59
C PRO A 103 18.09 -6.78 -3.05
N LYS A 104 17.18 -6.56 -4.00
CA LYS A 104 16.87 -5.21 -4.52
C LYS A 104 16.09 -4.37 -3.52
N LEU A 105 15.44 -4.99 -2.53
CA LEU A 105 14.61 -4.30 -1.55
C LEU A 105 15.36 -3.90 -0.28
N GLN A 106 16.60 -4.36 -0.09
CA GLN A 106 17.33 -4.27 1.18
C GLN A 106 17.63 -2.83 1.62
N GLN A 107 17.77 -1.90 0.66
CA GLN A 107 17.95 -0.46 0.92
C GLN A 107 16.62 0.29 1.08
N GLY A 108 15.51 -0.44 1.12
CA GLY A 108 14.15 0.05 1.28
C GLY A 108 13.33 0.00 0.00
N TYR A 109 12.02 0.05 0.16
CA TYR A 109 11.06 -0.06 -0.95
C TYR A 109 9.81 0.77 -0.68
N ASN A 110 9.15 1.22 -1.75
CA ASN A 110 7.78 1.73 -1.68
C ASN A 110 6.80 0.56 -1.78
N ALA A 111 5.63 0.70 -1.17
CA ALA A 111 4.57 -0.29 -1.23
C ALA A 111 3.26 0.34 -1.69
N MET A 112 2.51 -0.38 -2.54
CA MET A 112 1.21 0.03 -3.04
C MET A 112 0.21 -1.12 -2.95
N GLY A 113 -0.81 -0.96 -2.11
CA GLY A 113 -1.85 -1.95 -1.89
C GLY A 113 -3.16 -1.52 -2.51
N PHE A 114 -3.82 -2.44 -3.20
CA PHE A 114 -5.13 -2.22 -3.81
C PHE A 114 -6.21 -2.94 -3.02
N SER A 115 -7.29 -2.22 -2.66
CA SER A 115 -8.37 -2.76 -1.82
C SER A 115 -7.79 -3.46 -0.57
N GLN A 116 -8.10 -4.73 -0.32
CA GLN A 116 -7.60 -5.44 0.87
C GLN A 116 -6.06 -5.49 1.00
N GLY A 117 -5.34 -5.41 -0.12
CA GLY A 117 -3.87 -5.32 -0.14
C GLY A 117 -3.33 -4.09 0.59
N GLY A 118 -4.14 -3.04 0.77
CA GLY A 118 -3.79 -1.84 1.54
C GLY A 118 -3.57 -2.14 3.02
N GLN A 119 -4.54 -2.76 3.69
CA GLN A 119 -4.38 -3.16 5.09
C GLN A 119 -3.39 -4.32 5.26
N PHE A 120 -3.18 -5.16 4.25
CA PHE A 120 -2.18 -6.23 4.32
C PHE A 120 -0.75 -5.66 4.28
N LEU A 121 -0.47 -4.71 3.39
CA LEU A 121 0.83 -4.02 3.39
C LEU A 121 1.04 -3.16 4.64
N ARG A 122 -0.03 -2.59 5.23
CA ARG A 122 0.06 -1.96 6.55
C ARG A 122 0.50 -2.96 7.62
N ALA A 123 -0.05 -4.18 7.60
CA ALA A 123 0.36 -5.24 8.52
C ALA A 123 1.83 -5.64 8.32
N VAL A 124 2.31 -5.74 7.07
CA VAL A 124 3.73 -5.94 6.75
C VAL A 124 4.58 -4.84 7.38
N ALA A 125 4.22 -3.57 7.19
CA ALA A 125 4.94 -2.44 7.79
C ALA A 125 5.00 -2.52 9.32
N GLN A 126 3.91 -2.93 9.98
CA GLN A 126 3.86 -3.07 11.43
C GLN A 126 4.67 -4.28 11.95
N ARG A 127 4.65 -5.41 11.22
CA ARG A 127 5.16 -6.71 11.70
C ARG A 127 6.60 -7.04 11.28
N CYS A 128 7.03 -6.65 10.09
CA CYS A 128 8.38 -6.95 9.58
C CYS A 128 9.05 -5.68 9.03
N PRO A 129 9.70 -4.88 9.90
CA PRO A 129 10.29 -3.59 9.52
C PRO A 129 11.57 -3.70 8.68
N SER A 130 12.01 -4.90 8.33
CA SER A 130 13.21 -5.17 7.53
C SER A 130 12.88 -6.16 6.40
N PRO A 131 13.14 -5.82 5.12
CA PRO A 131 13.65 -4.53 4.64
C PRO A 131 12.72 -3.34 4.93
N PRO A 132 13.23 -2.09 4.99
CA PRO A 132 12.43 -0.95 5.44
C PRO A 132 11.44 -0.48 4.36
N MET A 133 10.15 -0.54 4.66
CA MET A 133 9.14 0.13 3.84
C MET A 133 9.27 1.65 3.99
N VAL A 134 9.30 2.38 2.88
CA VAL A 134 9.55 3.83 2.85
C VAL A 134 8.24 4.60 2.76
N ASN A 135 7.47 4.39 1.69
CA ASN A 135 6.14 4.98 1.53
C ASN A 135 5.12 3.86 1.34
N LEU A 136 3.98 3.97 2.00
CA LEU A 136 2.82 3.11 1.81
C LEU A 136 1.72 3.88 1.09
N ILE A 137 1.25 3.36 -0.04
CA ILE A 137 0.12 3.90 -0.81
C ILE A 137 -1.02 2.89 -0.72
N SER A 138 -2.08 3.23 -0.02
CA SER A 138 -3.31 2.45 0.06
C SER A 138 -4.33 3.00 -0.93
N VAL A 139 -4.71 2.18 -1.90
CA VAL A 139 -5.68 2.52 -2.94
C VAL A 139 -7.00 1.84 -2.62
N GLY A 140 -7.90 2.57 -1.94
CA GLY A 140 -9.20 2.06 -1.49
C GLY A 140 -9.13 0.96 -0.43
N GLY A 141 -8.07 0.92 0.40
CA GLY A 141 -7.89 -0.12 1.41
C GLY A 141 -8.71 0.10 2.69
N GLN A 142 -9.21 -0.98 3.29
CA GLN A 142 -10.19 -0.92 4.38
C GLN A 142 -9.50 -0.98 5.75
N HIS A 143 -8.88 0.13 6.16
CA HIS A 143 -8.02 0.16 7.34
C HIS A 143 -8.75 -0.01 8.68
N GLN A 144 -10.06 0.24 8.74
CA GLN A 144 -10.94 -0.07 9.86
C GLN A 144 -11.86 -1.28 9.58
N GLY A 145 -11.59 -2.05 8.52
CA GLY A 145 -12.42 -3.18 8.13
C GLY A 145 -13.70 -2.75 7.42
N VAL A 146 -14.65 -3.68 7.35
CA VAL A 146 -15.95 -3.47 6.71
C VAL A 146 -17.08 -4.03 7.58
N PHE A 147 -18.26 -3.43 7.44
CA PHE A 147 -19.51 -3.90 8.04
C PHE A 147 -20.66 -3.90 7.01
N GLY A 148 -20.34 -4.36 5.81
CA GLY A 148 -21.30 -4.51 4.74
C GLY A 148 -20.66 -5.22 3.55
N LEU A 149 -21.51 -5.85 2.74
CA LEU A 149 -21.12 -6.38 1.43
C LEU A 149 -22.11 -5.89 0.37
N PRO A 150 -22.17 -4.58 0.06
CA PRO A 150 -22.91 -4.13 -1.09
C PRO A 150 -22.15 -4.54 -2.35
N ARG A 151 -22.86 -5.26 -3.25
CA ARG A 151 -22.48 -5.51 -4.65
C ARG A 151 -21.02 -5.90 -4.86
N CYS A 152 -20.65 -7.13 -4.49
CA CYS A 152 -19.41 -7.74 -4.98
C CYS A 152 -19.24 -7.53 -6.50
N PRO A 153 -18.07 -7.09 -6.99
CA PRO A 153 -17.79 -7.01 -8.43
C PRO A 153 -17.84 -8.42 -9.03
N GLY A 154 -18.75 -8.62 -9.99
CA GLY A 154 -19.11 -9.95 -10.51
C GLY A 154 -20.52 -10.33 -10.04
N GLU A 155 -21.53 -9.65 -10.60
CA GLU A 155 -22.96 -9.67 -10.24
C GLU A 155 -23.69 -11.04 -10.36
N SER A 156 -22.97 -12.17 -10.37
CA SER A 156 -23.52 -13.52 -10.40
C SER A 156 -22.67 -14.57 -9.66
N SER A 157 -21.78 -14.15 -8.76
CA SER A 157 -20.86 -15.06 -8.08
C SER A 157 -21.47 -15.70 -6.83
N HIS A 158 -21.73 -17.02 -6.88
CA HIS A 158 -22.08 -17.85 -5.72
C HIS A 158 -21.14 -17.66 -4.52
N ILE A 159 -19.88 -17.31 -4.77
CA ILE A 159 -18.86 -17.09 -3.73
C ILE A 159 -19.21 -15.87 -2.88
N CYS A 160 -19.62 -14.76 -3.49
CA CYS A 160 -19.94 -13.55 -2.73
C CYS A 160 -21.22 -13.69 -1.90
N ASP A 161 -22.23 -14.38 -2.43
CA ASP A 161 -23.43 -14.71 -1.66
C ASP A 161 -23.12 -15.65 -0.48
N PHE A 162 -22.23 -16.61 -0.69
CA PHE A 162 -21.74 -17.50 0.36
C PHE A 162 -21.00 -16.72 1.46
N ILE A 163 -20.08 -15.83 1.09
CA ILE A 163 -19.35 -14.98 2.03
C ILE A 163 -20.33 -14.13 2.85
N ARG A 164 -21.28 -13.44 2.20
CA ARG A 164 -22.27 -12.62 2.89
C ARG A 164 -23.09 -13.41 3.90
N LYS A 165 -23.60 -14.58 3.52
CA LYS A 165 -24.37 -15.45 4.44
C LYS A 165 -23.50 -15.93 5.60
N THR A 166 -22.24 -16.29 5.34
CA THR A 166 -21.30 -16.78 6.34
C THR A 166 -20.93 -15.70 7.35
N LEU A 167 -20.64 -14.47 6.89
CA LEU A 167 -20.30 -13.35 7.78
C LEU A 167 -21.47 -12.98 8.70
N ASN A 168 -22.70 -12.93 8.16
CA ASN A 168 -23.90 -12.64 8.95
C ASN A 168 -24.20 -13.72 10.00
N ALA A 169 -23.88 -14.98 9.71
CA ALA A 169 -24.16 -16.11 10.60
C ALA A 169 -23.07 -16.35 11.65
N GLY A 170 -21.81 -15.99 11.37
CA GLY A 170 -20.71 -16.37 12.26
C GLY A 170 -19.32 -15.90 11.84
N ALA A 171 -19.17 -14.65 11.38
CA ALA A 171 -17.85 -14.08 11.05
C ALA A 171 -16.78 -14.33 12.13
N TYR A 172 -17.17 -14.26 13.40
CA TYR A 172 -16.26 -14.41 14.55
C TYR A 172 -16.12 -15.84 15.07
N ASN A 173 -16.68 -16.83 14.38
CA ASN A 173 -16.38 -18.23 14.68
C ASN A 173 -14.91 -18.53 14.34
N LYS A 174 -14.20 -19.22 15.24
CA LYS A 174 -12.78 -19.55 15.07
C LYS A 174 -12.46 -20.23 13.74
N ALA A 175 -13.28 -21.20 13.31
CA ALA A 175 -13.05 -21.92 12.08
C ALA A 175 -13.22 -21.05 10.82
N ILE A 176 -14.09 -20.03 10.89
CA ILE A 176 -14.31 -19.05 9.83
C ILE A 176 -13.18 -18.01 9.81
N GLN A 177 -12.80 -17.47 10.97
CA GLN A 177 -11.66 -16.56 11.10
C GLN A 177 -10.38 -17.16 10.52
N GLU A 178 -10.13 -18.46 10.72
CA GLU A 178 -8.90 -19.11 10.23
C GLU A 178 -8.91 -19.43 8.72
N ARG A 179 -10.07 -19.39 8.04
CA ARG A 179 -10.24 -19.88 6.66
C ARG A 179 -10.85 -18.87 5.68
N LEU A 180 -11.31 -17.72 6.16
CA LEU A 180 -11.99 -16.73 5.32
C LEU A 180 -11.40 -15.34 5.54
N VAL A 181 -10.66 -14.86 4.54
CA VAL A 181 -9.95 -13.58 4.54
C VAL A 181 -10.88 -12.42 4.89
N GLN A 182 -12.08 -12.39 4.32
CA GLN A 182 -13.05 -11.31 4.55
C GLN A 182 -13.54 -11.27 6.00
N ALA A 183 -13.56 -12.41 6.70
CA ALA A 183 -13.95 -12.46 8.11
C ALA A 183 -12.87 -11.82 9.00
N GLU A 184 -11.60 -11.96 8.64
CA GLU A 184 -10.45 -11.49 9.42
C GLU A 184 -10.41 -9.95 9.56
N TYR A 185 -11.06 -9.23 8.64
CA TYR A 185 -11.27 -7.78 8.71
C TYR A 185 -12.75 -7.35 8.72
N TRP A 186 -13.66 -8.29 9.04
CA TRP A 186 -15.04 -7.94 9.37
C TRP A 186 -15.09 -7.25 10.73
N HIS A 187 -15.67 -6.05 10.77
CA HIS A 187 -15.71 -5.21 11.97
C HIS A 187 -17.16 -4.84 12.29
N ASP A 188 -17.76 -5.53 13.25
CA ASP A 188 -19.11 -5.27 13.75
C ASP A 188 -19.08 -4.10 14.75
N PRO A 189 -19.58 -2.90 14.39
CA PRO A 189 -19.58 -1.74 15.27
C PRO A 189 -20.67 -1.84 16.36
N ILE A 190 -21.64 -2.75 16.22
CA ILE A 190 -22.74 -2.94 17.17
C ILE A 190 -22.27 -3.84 18.32
N ARG A 191 -21.54 -4.91 18.00
CA ARG A 191 -20.96 -5.85 18.98
C ARG A 191 -19.44 -5.81 18.96
N GLU A 192 -18.91 -4.63 19.23
CA GLU A 192 -17.49 -4.33 19.13
C GLU A 192 -16.64 -5.22 20.04
N ASP A 193 -17.13 -5.61 21.22
CA ASP A 193 -16.41 -6.52 22.12
C ASP A 193 -16.22 -7.93 21.52
N ILE A 194 -17.16 -8.41 20.71
CA ILE A 194 -16.99 -9.68 20.01
C ILE A 194 -15.91 -9.52 18.94
N TYR A 195 -15.96 -8.42 18.18
CA TYR A 195 -14.93 -8.08 17.19
C TYR A 195 -13.53 -8.04 17.82
N ARG A 196 -13.34 -7.25 18.90
CA ARG A 196 -12.03 -7.09 19.57
C ARG A 196 -11.47 -8.43 20.01
N ASN A 197 -12.30 -9.28 20.59
CA ASN A 197 -11.85 -10.55 21.17
C ASN A 197 -11.62 -11.66 20.14
N HIS A 198 -12.31 -11.64 18.99
CA HIS A 198 -12.31 -12.78 18.06
C HIS A 198 -11.69 -12.48 16.69
N SER A 199 -11.53 -11.22 16.28
CA SER A 199 -10.83 -10.90 15.03
C SER A 199 -9.34 -11.26 15.15
N ILE A 200 -8.87 -12.18 14.33
CA ILE A 200 -7.49 -12.69 14.41
C ILE A 200 -6.47 -11.81 13.66
N PHE A 201 -6.93 -10.82 12.90
CA PHE A 201 -6.08 -9.96 12.07
C PHE A 201 -6.33 -8.48 12.35
N LEU A 202 -7.50 -7.95 11.98
CA LEU A 202 -7.73 -6.51 12.01
C LEU A 202 -7.65 -5.94 13.42
N ALA A 203 -8.27 -6.60 14.40
CA ALA A 203 -8.20 -6.17 15.80
C ALA A 203 -6.76 -6.20 16.36
N ASP A 204 -5.85 -6.99 15.77
CA ASP A 204 -4.45 -7.05 16.21
C ASP A 204 -3.68 -5.85 15.66
N ILE A 205 -3.73 -5.64 14.35
CA ILE A 205 -3.02 -4.52 13.71
C ILE A 205 -3.65 -3.14 14.03
N ASN A 206 -4.85 -3.11 14.62
CA ASN A 206 -5.51 -1.92 15.16
C ASN A 206 -5.42 -1.79 16.69
N GLN A 207 -4.63 -2.64 17.36
CA GLN A 207 -4.30 -2.48 18.79
C GLN A 207 -5.52 -2.59 19.73
N GLU A 208 -6.57 -3.29 19.31
CA GLU A 208 -7.85 -3.36 20.03
C GLU A 208 -7.78 -4.12 21.36
N ARG A 209 -6.75 -4.95 21.54
CA ARG A 209 -6.52 -5.79 22.73
C ARG A 209 -5.35 -5.33 23.57
N GLY A 210 -4.79 -4.17 23.27
CA GLY A 210 -3.59 -3.64 23.90
C GLY A 210 -2.62 -3.04 22.90
N VAL A 211 -1.78 -2.14 23.39
CA VAL A 211 -0.80 -1.44 22.55
C VAL A 211 0.42 -2.32 22.34
N ASN A 212 0.61 -2.77 21.10
CA ASN A 212 1.88 -3.31 20.65
C ASN A 212 2.82 -2.17 20.23
N GLU A 213 3.81 -1.86 21.07
CA GLU A 213 4.74 -0.74 20.85
C GLU A 213 5.58 -0.90 19.56
N SER A 214 5.89 -2.14 19.18
CA SER A 214 6.63 -2.39 17.94
C SER A 214 5.81 -1.98 16.71
N TYR A 215 4.50 -2.23 16.72
CA TYR A 215 3.61 -1.88 15.60
C TYR A 215 3.52 -0.37 15.42
N LYS A 216 3.35 0.35 16.54
CA LYS A 216 3.33 1.82 16.54
C LYS A 216 4.66 2.40 16.03
N LYS A 217 5.79 1.93 16.57
CA LYS A 217 7.14 2.35 16.16
C LYS A 217 7.38 2.12 14.67
N ASN A 218 7.05 0.93 14.17
CA ASN A 218 7.32 0.54 12.79
C ASN A 218 6.42 1.31 11.81
N LEU A 219 5.14 1.51 12.13
CA LEU A 219 4.25 2.32 11.30
C LEU A 219 4.70 3.79 11.25
N MET A 220 5.18 4.33 12.37
CA MET A 220 5.74 5.69 12.44
C MET A 220 7.07 5.87 11.69
N ALA A 221 7.75 4.76 11.35
CA ALA A 221 8.99 4.78 10.57
C ALA A 221 8.75 5.00 9.07
N LEU A 222 7.51 4.80 8.58
CA LEU A 222 7.12 5.19 7.23
C LEU A 222 7.35 6.69 7.02
N LYS A 223 7.91 7.07 5.87
CA LYS A 223 8.04 8.48 5.47
C LYS A 223 6.68 9.08 5.11
N LYS A 224 5.86 8.33 4.39
CA LYS A 224 4.50 8.72 4.02
C LYS A 224 3.57 7.52 4.06
N PHE A 225 2.38 7.75 4.61
CA PHE A 225 1.25 6.85 4.48
C PHE A 225 0.16 7.61 3.72
N VAL A 226 -0.04 7.22 2.47
CA VAL A 226 -0.97 7.83 1.52
C VAL A 226 -2.23 6.97 1.46
N MET A 227 -3.39 7.57 1.72
CA MET A 227 -4.68 6.89 1.63
C MET A 227 -5.52 7.56 0.53
N VAL A 228 -5.88 6.78 -0.48
CA VAL A 228 -6.75 7.19 -1.60
C VAL A 228 -8.15 6.66 -1.32
N LYS A 229 -9.12 7.58 -1.24
CA LYS A 229 -10.55 7.27 -1.09
C LYS A 229 -11.29 7.46 -2.41
N PHE A 230 -12.14 6.50 -2.79
CA PHE A 230 -13.08 6.61 -3.89
C PHE A 230 -14.41 7.18 -3.38
N LEU A 231 -14.79 8.37 -3.84
CA LEU A 231 -15.98 9.07 -3.31
C LEU A 231 -17.31 8.39 -3.67
N ASN A 232 -17.32 7.59 -4.73
CA ASN A 232 -18.49 6.87 -5.23
C ASN A 232 -18.28 5.35 -5.13
N ASP A 233 -17.47 4.90 -4.17
CA ASP A 233 -17.30 3.47 -3.92
C ASP A 233 -18.64 2.86 -3.49
N THR A 234 -18.94 1.70 -4.06
CA THR A 234 -20.17 0.93 -3.76
C THR A 234 -19.86 -0.48 -3.25
N ILE A 235 -18.58 -0.78 -3.06
CA ILE A 235 -18.03 -2.07 -2.64
C ILE A 235 -17.61 -2.01 -1.18
N VAL A 236 -16.90 -0.96 -0.79
CA VAL A 236 -16.42 -0.75 0.58
C VAL A 236 -17.50 -0.11 1.43
N ASP A 237 -17.91 -0.80 2.50
CA ASP A 237 -18.93 -0.31 3.43
C ASP A 237 -18.44 -0.38 4.88
N PRO A 238 -18.19 0.77 5.54
CA PRO A 238 -18.35 2.13 5.05
C PRO A 238 -17.14 2.63 4.23
N VAL A 239 -17.38 3.48 3.24
CA VAL A 239 -16.33 4.14 2.41
C VAL A 239 -15.32 4.95 3.23
N ASP A 240 -15.70 5.38 4.45
CA ASP A 240 -14.81 6.09 5.37
C ASP A 240 -13.65 5.21 5.86
N SER A 241 -13.78 3.88 5.79
CA SER A 241 -12.67 2.96 6.10
C SER A 241 -11.47 3.15 5.18
N GLU A 242 -11.64 3.71 3.98
CA GLU A 242 -10.54 4.02 3.06
C GLU A 242 -9.62 5.12 3.60
N TRP A 243 -10.13 5.95 4.51
CA TRP A 243 -9.39 6.98 5.25
C TRP A 243 -9.30 6.69 6.74
N PHE A 244 -9.37 5.41 7.12
CA PHE A 244 -9.25 4.98 8.53
C PHE A 244 -10.39 5.50 9.44
N GLY A 245 -11.46 6.06 8.88
CA GLY A 245 -12.71 6.30 9.60
C GLY A 245 -13.57 5.04 9.67
N PHE A 246 -14.62 5.06 10.48
CA PHE A 246 -15.54 3.92 10.58
C PHE A 246 -16.89 4.34 11.13
N TYR A 247 -17.84 3.41 11.24
CA TYR A 247 -19.07 3.63 11.98
C TYR A 247 -18.78 4.03 13.43
N ARG A 248 -19.59 4.94 13.98
CA ARG A 248 -19.59 5.23 15.42
C ARG A 248 -19.99 3.96 16.18
N SER A 249 -19.24 3.61 17.22
CA SER A 249 -19.50 2.43 18.05
C SER A 249 -20.95 2.39 18.58
N GLY A 250 -21.52 1.18 18.63
CA GLY A 250 -22.90 0.89 19.06
C GLY A 250 -23.95 0.93 17.95
N GLN A 251 -23.59 1.31 16.71
CA GLN A 251 -24.53 1.46 15.59
C GLN A 251 -23.84 1.33 14.22
N ALA A 252 -24.60 1.30 13.12
CA ALA A 252 -24.10 1.09 11.76
C ALA A 252 -24.69 2.05 10.71
N LYS A 253 -24.90 3.32 11.08
CA LYS A 253 -25.49 4.37 10.25
C LYS A 253 -24.58 5.59 10.12
N GLU A 254 -24.19 6.19 11.23
CA GLU A 254 -23.30 7.35 11.27
C GLU A 254 -21.84 6.92 11.29
N THR A 255 -21.00 7.58 10.49
CA THR A 255 -19.55 7.37 10.48
C THR A 255 -18.82 8.53 11.15
N ILE A 256 -17.66 8.24 11.71
CA ILE A 256 -16.72 9.21 12.28
C ILE A 256 -15.38 9.14 11.56
N PRO A 257 -14.70 10.28 11.38
CA PRO A 257 -13.35 10.29 10.79
C PRO A 257 -12.32 9.75 11.79
N LEU A 258 -11.13 9.38 11.28
CA LEU A 258 -10.01 8.87 12.10
C LEU A 258 -9.74 9.76 13.33
N GLN A 259 -9.75 11.08 13.15
CA GLN A 259 -9.39 12.06 14.17
C GLN A 259 -10.31 12.03 15.41
N GLU A 260 -11.55 11.57 15.24
CA GLU A 260 -12.53 11.44 16.33
C GLU A 260 -12.53 10.05 16.98
N SER A 261 -11.79 9.09 16.42
CA SER A 261 -11.74 7.72 16.95
C SER A 261 -10.80 7.59 18.16
N THR A 262 -11.12 6.65 19.05
CA THR A 262 -10.27 6.27 20.21
C THR A 262 -8.85 5.90 19.78
N LEU A 263 -8.72 5.22 18.64
CA LEU A 263 -7.46 4.83 18.02
C LEU A 263 -6.49 6.01 17.84
N TYR A 264 -7.04 7.16 17.41
CA TYR A 264 -6.26 8.36 17.17
C TYR A 264 -6.07 9.18 18.46
N THR A 265 -7.14 9.38 19.25
CA THR A 265 -7.09 10.22 20.45
C THR A 265 -6.18 9.63 21.53
N GLN A 266 -6.14 8.30 21.66
CA GLN A 266 -5.23 7.59 22.58
C GLN A 266 -3.84 7.30 21.97
N LYS A 267 -3.60 7.69 20.70
CA LYS A 267 -2.31 7.50 19.99
C LYS A 267 -1.83 6.05 19.95
N THR A 268 -2.75 5.09 19.82
CA THR A 268 -2.42 3.67 19.91
C THR A 268 -1.80 3.13 18.61
N VAL A 269 -2.18 3.70 17.45
CA VAL A 269 -1.60 3.34 16.13
C VAL A 269 -0.66 4.43 15.57
N MET A 270 -0.94 5.72 15.80
CA MET A 270 -0.06 6.83 15.36
C MET A 270 -0.05 7.97 16.38
N ASP A 271 1.08 8.67 16.51
CA ASP A 271 1.16 9.89 17.30
C ASP A 271 0.54 11.09 16.58
N HIS A 272 0.07 12.07 17.37
CA HIS A 272 -0.28 13.39 16.86
C HIS A 272 1.00 14.08 16.38
N ARG A 273 1.21 14.19 15.08
CA ARG A 273 2.16 15.17 14.54
C ARG A 273 1.37 16.42 14.19
N PRO A 274 1.66 17.58 14.81
CA PRO A 274 1.09 18.83 14.33
C PRO A 274 1.60 19.04 12.90
N SER A 275 0.69 18.95 11.93
CA SER A 275 0.96 19.50 10.62
C SER A 275 0.87 21.02 10.76
N PRO A 276 1.89 21.82 10.37
CA PRO A 276 1.74 23.28 10.27
C PRO A 276 0.80 23.70 9.13
N TRP A 277 0.20 22.74 8.43
CA TRP A 277 -0.64 22.97 7.28
C TRP A 277 -1.91 22.13 7.44
N CYS A 278 -3.06 22.81 7.42
CA CYS A 278 -4.34 22.19 7.13
C CYS A 278 -4.18 21.12 6.03
N PRO A 279 -4.83 19.95 6.12
CA PRO A 279 -4.88 19.03 5.00
C PRO A 279 -5.66 19.73 3.89
N GLU A 280 -4.92 20.31 2.94
CA GLU A 280 -5.51 20.75 1.70
C GLU A 280 -6.01 19.47 1.01
N ARG A 281 -7.33 19.29 0.99
CA ARG A 281 -8.02 18.30 0.15
C ARG A 281 -7.64 18.61 -1.30
N ARG A 282 -6.46 18.19 -1.76
CA ARG A 282 -6.05 18.44 -3.14
C ARG A 282 -6.84 17.50 -4.03
N PRO A 283 -7.70 18.01 -4.92
CA PRO A 283 -8.25 17.21 -5.99
C PRO A 283 -7.08 16.84 -6.90
N ILE A 284 -6.75 15.56 -7.00
CA ILE A 284 -5.89 15.10 -8.09
C ILE A 284 -6.81 14.88 -9.29
N SER A 285 -6.77 15.81 -10.24
CA SER A 285 -7.21 15.54 -11.61
C SER A 285 -6.25 14.51 -12.20
N LEU A 286 -6.65 13.25 -12.24
CA LEU A 286 -6.02 12.33 -13.17
C LEU A 286 -6.54 12.72 -14.54
N ASP A 287 -5.65 13.23 -15.39
CA ASP A 287 -5.95 13.44 -16.80
C ASP A 287 -6.65 12.20 -17.37
N THR A 288 -7.70 12.47 -18.15
CA THR A 288 -8.66 11.57 -18.79
C THR A 288 -8.04 10.63 -19.84
N GLN A 289 -6.83 10.12 -19.60
CA GLN A 289 -6.24 9.01 -20.33
C GLN A 289 -6.69 7.63 -19.80
N TRP A 290 -7.31 7.57 -18.62
CA TRP A 290 -7.79 6.32 -18.00
C TRP A 290 -8.99 5.68 -18.73
N THR A 291 -9.73 6.43 -19.56
CA THR A 291 -10.94 5.94 -20.24
C THR A 291 -10.73 5.57 -21.71
N LYS A 292 -9.51 5.71 -22.27
CA LYS A 292 -9.26 5.48 -23.71
C LYS A 292 -8.90 4.05 -24.10
N THR A 293 -8.86 3.11 -23.15
CA THR A 293 -8.52 1.69 -23.43
C THR A 293 -9.68 0.72 -23.25
N LEU A 294 -10.91 1.19 -23.04
CA LEU A 294 -12.11 0.35 -23.01
C LEU A 294 -12.85 0.42 -24.36
N PRO A 295 -13.29 -0.72 -24.93
CA PRO A 295 -14.05 -0.73 -26.18
C PRO A 295 -15.41 -0.01 -26.00
N PRO A 296 -15.91 0.70 -27.04
CA PRO A 296 -16.99 1.66 -26.88
C PRO A 296 -18.36 0.98 -26.89
N LYS A 297 -18.91 0.66 -25.72
CA LYS A 297 -20.37 0.55 -25.51
C LYS A 297 -20.76 0.93 -24.07
N ALA A 298 -20.99 2.21 -23.82
CA ALA A 298 -21.95 2.70 -22.83
C ALA A 298 -22.22 4.19 -23.03
N SER A 299 -23.47 4.59 -22.82
CA SER A 299 -24.11 5.83 -23.24
C SER A 299 -23.54 7.13 -22.65
N SER A 300 -23.81 8.24 -23.35
CA SER A 300 -23.29 9.60 -23.19
C SER A 300 -23.70 10.37 -21.91
N LYS A 301 -23.83 9.73 -20.74
CA LYS A 301 -24.17 10.43 -19.46
C LYS A 301 -23.07 10.45 -18.39
N GLU A 302 -21.90 9.89 -18.66
CA GLU A 302 -20.89 9.61 -17.62
C GLU A 302 -19.60 10.46 -17.72
N ARG A 303 -19.71 11.73 -18.13
CA ARG A 303 -18.53 12.59 -18.37
C ARG A 303 -18.13 13.54 -17.22
N ASN A 304 -18.89 13.61 -16.13
CA ASN A 304 -18.61 14.53 -15.01
C ASN A 304 -18.75 13.82 -13.66
N SER A 305 -17.69 13.18 -13.13
CA SER A 305 -17.56 12.90 -11.68
C SER A 305 -16.27 12.12 -11.38
N HIS A 306 -15.10 12.75 -11.36
CA HIS A 306 -13.88 12.14 -10.83
C HIS A 306 -13.11 13.18 -10.00
N GLN A 307 -13.43 13.27 -8.72
CA GLN A 307 -12.67 14.06 -7.75
C GLN A 307 -11.98 13.10 -6.78
N LYS A 308 -10.64 13.05 -6.80
CA LYS A 308 -9.81 12.18 -5.94
C LYS A 308 -9.09 13.03 -4.91
N HIS A 309 -9.11 12.63 -3.65
CA HIS A 309 -8.40 13.32 -2.58
C HIS A 309 -7.35 12.41 -1.94
N VAL A 310 -6.17 12.97 -1.67
CA VAL A 310 -5.04 12.27 -1.03
C VAL A 310 -4.81 12.83 0.36
N PHE A 311 -4.82 11.97 1.37
CA PHE A 311 -4.35 12.30 2.71
C PHE A 311 -2.84 12.00 2.81
N ASN A 312 -2.05 12.97 3.27
CA ASN A 312 -0.64 12.80 3.63
C ASN A 312 -0.47 13.09 5.12
N ILE A 313 0.09 12.15 5.87
CA ILE A 313 0.25 12.27 7.33
C ILE A 313 1.52 13.04 7.73
N GLN A 314 2.47 13.37 6.82
CA GLN A 314 3.69 14.09 7.21
C GLN A 314 4.27 15.06 6.16
N GLY A 315 4.66 16.25 6.65
CA GLY A 315 5.56 17.20 6.00
C GLY A 315 6.86 17.32 6.80
N LYS A 316 8.00 17.34 6.10
CA LYS A 316 9.28 17.83 6.62
C LYS A 316 9.82 18.91 5.69
N LYS A 317 10.35 19.96 6.32
CA LYS A 317 11.04 21.12 5.76
C LYS A 317 12.36 20.65 5.14
N TRP A 318 12.68 21.14 3.94
CA TRP A 318 14.05 21.15 3.43
C TRP A 318 14.66 22.50 3.82
N GLU A 319 15.93 22.50 4.21
CA GLU A 319 16.75 23.71 4.37
C GLU A 319 16.81 24.53 3.07
#